data_AF-F7XQ90-F1
#
_entry.id   AF-F7XQ90-F1
#
_cell.length_a   1.000
_cell.length_b   1.000
_cell.length_c   1.000
_cell.angle_alpha   90.00
_cell.angle_beta   90.00
_cell.angle_gamma   90.00
#
_symmetry.space_group_name_H-M   'P 1'
#
loop_
_entity.id
_entity.type
_entity.pdbx_description
1 polymer ?
#
loop_
_entity_poly.entity_id
_entity_poly.type
_entity_poly.pdbx_seq_one_letter_code
_entity_poly.pdbx_strand_id
1 'polypeptide(L)'
;MEPLIGMGVLALMGAAAAIAGMSEDLESDVGSQSNPNSQVQLAPQMMYPHRIFNKAISGEPPSNALMCAIGGTTTAILMDSMGMSVLFSVAIGALVAALAHGSYSTMSFFGRPASQNRFKQPIYLDVLRSHIVAIMAFAFVTTFSIVIISYLMITALGHPFPLALLAFIWGIAVGAIGSSTGDVHYGAERQFQNTEFGAGLNAAQSGNIVRKGEAGLRNGIDNLWFCSRFGGPATGIAFAMTVFLSGWITLVFDPSISLTIGWLSVIAGLIIVLILIIFNRKLEVSARNTYGPYKADKEEVAA
;
A
#
# COMPACT_ATOMS: atom_id res chain seq x y z
N MET A 1 6.51 -6.29 30.41
CA MET A 1 5.27 -7.06 30.13
C MET A 1 5.55 -8.55 30.29
N GLU A 2 4.58 -9.40 30.62
CA GLU A 2 4.78 -10.86 30.55
C GLU A 2 5.09 -11.27 29.09
N PRO A 3 6.18 -12.01 28.80
CA PRO A 3 6.58 -12.33 27.44
C PRO A 3 5.49 -13.00 26.59
N LEU A 4 4.66 -13.86 27.21
CA LEU A 4 3.55 -14.53 26.53
C LEU A 4 2.48 -13.55 26.04
N ILE A 5 2.12 -12.57 26.87
CA ILE A 5 1.14 -11.53 26.53
C ILE A 5 1.71 -10.63 25.43
N GLY A 6 2.99 -10.24 25.53
CA GLY A 6 3.66 -9.42 24.52
C GLY A 6 3.70 -10.09 23.15
N MET A 7 4.06 -11.36 23.10
CA MET A 7 4.05 -12.13 21.87
C MET A 7 2.64 -12.33 21.30
N GLY A 8 1.63 -12.50 22.17
CA GLY A 8 0.22 -12.56 21.75
C GLY A 8 -0.26 -11.25 21.10
N VAL A 9 0.06 -10.11 21.71
CA VAL A 9 -0.24 -8.78 21.14
C VAL A 9 0.49 -8.58 19.80
N LEU A 10 1.77 -8.94 19.73
CA LEU A 10 2.54 -8.83 18.50
C LEU A 10 2.00 -9.72 17.37
N ALA A 11 1.52 -10.92 17.70
CA ALA A 11 0.86 -11.79 16.72
C ALA A 11 -0.44 -11.17 16.19
N LEU A 12 -1.25 -10.56 17.07
CA LEU A 12 -2.46 -9.82 16.66
C LEU A 12 -2.12 -8.61 15.79
N MET A 13 -1.08 -7.85 16.15
CA MET A 13 -0.59 -6.74 15.32
C MET A 13 -0.08 -7.22 13.96
N GLY A 14 0.64 -8.34 13.91
CA GLY A 14 1.09 -8.95 12.67
C GLY A 14 -0.07 -9.42 11.78
N ALA A 15 -1.12 -10.00 12.36
CA ALA A 15 -2.32 -10.37 11.62
C ALA A 15 -3.07 -9.14 11.06
N ALA A 16 -3.24 -8.09 11.87
CA ALA A 16 -3.82 -6.83 11.41
C ALA A 16 -2.97 -6.18 10.31
N ALA A 17 -1.64 -6.26 10.43
CA ALA A 17 -0.72 -5.75 9.42
C ALA A 17 -0.82 -6.56 8.11
N ALA A 18 -0.97 -7.88 8.18
CA ALA A 18 -1.19 -8.70 6.99
C ALA A 18 -2.45 -8.27 6.24
N ILE A 19 -3.54 -8.05 6.98
CA ILE A 19 -4.81 -7.58 6.42
C ILE A 19 -4.65 -6.18 5.83
N ALA A 20 -4.00 -5.25 6.55
CA ALA A 20 -3.78 -3.89 6.09
C ALA A 20 -2.97 -3.82 4.80
N GLY A 21 -1.86 -4.55 4.72
CA GLY A 21 -1.01 -4.59 3.54
C GLY A 21 -1.73 -5.20 2.34
N MET A 22 -2.48 -6.28 2.56
CA MET A 22 -3.28 -6.88 1.50
C MET A 22 -4.39 -5.94 1.02
N SER A 23 -5.14 -5.30 1.93
CA SER A 23 -6.23 -4.42 1.53
C SER A 23 -5.73 -3.16 0.84
N GLU A 24 -4.58 -2.62 1.25
CA GLU A 24 -3.99 -1.43 0.64
C GLU A 24 -3.54 -1.67 -0.80
N ASP A 25 -2.83 -2.77 -1.07
CA ASP A 25 -2.43 -3.20 -2.42
C ASP A 25 -3.66 -3.33 -3.34
N LEU A 26 -4.67 -4.06 -2.87
CA LEU A 26 -5.90 -4.29 -3.62
C LEU A 26 -6.71 -3.02 -3.86
N GLU A 27 -6.70 -2.08 -2.91
CA GLU A 27 -7.29 -0.76 -3.09
C GLU A 27 -6.58 0.03 -4.19
N SER A 28 -5.25 -0.03 -4.19
CA SER A 28 -4.42 0.61 -5.20
C SER A 28 -4.62 0.02 -6.59
N ASP A 29 -4.75 -1.30 -6.73
CA ASP A 29 -5.05 -1.96 -8.00
C ASP A 29 -6.39 -1.50 -8.59
N VAL A 30 -7.43 -1.38 -7.74
CA VAL A 30 -8.75 -0.91 -8.18
C VAL A 30 -8.66 0.52 -8.69
N GLY A 31 -8.08 1.42 -7.90
CA GLY A 31 -8.08 2.85 -8.24
C GLY A 31 -6.87 3.32 -9.06
N SER A 32 -5.93 2.42 -9.30
CA SER A 32 -4.66 2.64 -10.00
C SER A 32 -3.80 3.74 -9.38
N GLN A 33 -3.36 3.55 -8.14
CA GLN A 33 -2.52 4.53 -7.40
C GLN A 33 -1.02 4.20 -7.40
N SER A 34 -0.64 2.93 -7.46
CA SER A 34 0.76 2.49 -7.34
C SER A 34 1.63 2.75 -8.54
N ASN A 35 2.94 2.54 -8.41
CA ASN A 35 3.77 2.28 -9.58
C ASN A 35 3.70 0.77 -9.92
N PRO A 36 3.39 0.35 -11.16
CA PRO A 36 3.12 1.15 -12.36
C PRO A 36 1.63 1.42 -12.63
N ASN A 37 0.72 0.95 -11.79
CA ASN A 37 -0.72 1.12 -11.96
C ASN A 37 -1.15 2.58 -12.28
N SER A 38 -0.51 3.56 -11.65
CA SER A 38 -0.71 5.00 -11.83
C SER A 38 -0.31 5.53 -13.21
N GLN A 39 0.47 4.78 -13.98
CA GLN A 39 0.86 5.15 -15.35
C GLN A 39 -0.33 5.13 -16.32
N VAL A 40 -1.50 4.64 -15.92
CA VAL A 40 -2.76 4.82 -16.68
C VAL A 40 -3.03 6.30 -16.96
N GLN A 41 -2.55 7.19 -16.11
CA GLN A 41 -2.65 8.64 -16.31
C GLN A 41 -2.04 9.09 -17.64
N LEU A 42 -1.00 8.43 -18.10
CA LEU A 42 -0.32 8.80 -19.34
C LEU A 42 -0.91 8.08 -20.55
N ALA A 43 -1.73 7.05 -20.34
CA ALA A 43 -2.28 6.23 -21.42
C ALA A 43 -3.08 7.04 -22.46
N PRO A 44 -3.95 8.01 -22.08
CA PRO A 44 -4.60 8.85 -23.07
C PRO A 44 -3.63 9.67 -23.92
N GLN A 45 -2.52 10.15 -23.35
CA GLN A 45 -1.50 10.92 -24.06
C GLN A 45 -0.78 10.06 -25.12
N MET A 46 -0.68 8.76 -24.84
CA MET A 46 -0.15 7.75 -25.75
C MET A 46 -1.20 7.20 -26.73
N MET A 47 -2.39 7.81 -26.81
CA MET A 47 -3.52 7.39 -27.65
C MET A 47 -4.14 6.04 -27.26
N TYR A 48 -4.09 5.69 -25.96
CA TYR A 48 -4.74 4.53 -25.36
C TYR A 48 -5.87 4.94 -24.40
N PRO A 49 -7.02 5.43 -24.90
CA PRO A 49 -8.17 5.67 -24.03
C PRO A 49 -8.63 4.36 -23.38
N HIS A 50 -8.92 4.39 -22.08
CA HIS A 50 -9.09 3.19 -21.24
C HIS A 50 -10.27 3.31 -20.27
N ARG A 51 -10.67 2.16 -19.67
CA ARG A 51 -11.70 2.08 -18.63
C ARG A 51 -11.13 1.78 -17.24
N ILE A 52 -9.82 1.89 -17.07
CA ILE A 52 -9.16 1.77 -15.78
C ILE A 52 -9.44 3.04 -14.94
N PHE A 53 -9.77 2.86 -13.66
CA PHE A 53 -10.02 3.96 -12.74
C PHE A 53 -8.72 4.72 -12.49
N ASN A 54 -8.78 6.03 -12.28
CA ASN A 54 -7.59 6.86 -12.21
C ASN A 54 -7.64 7.78 -10.98
N LYS A 55 -7.24 7.24 -9.82
CA LYS A 55 -7.33 7.92 -8.51
C LYS A 55 -6.05 8.58 -8.02
N ALA A 56 -4.90 8.34 -8.66
CA ALA A 56 -3.57 8.57 -8.06
C ALA A 56 -3.21 10.04 -7.74
N ILE A 57 -3.88 10.71 -6.82
CA ILE A 57 -3.65 12.12 -6.46
C ILE A 57 -2.25 12.33 -5.89
N SER A 58 -1.79 11.38 -5.09
CA SER A 58 -0.47 11.30 -4.49
C SER A 58 0.00 9.84 -4.52
N GLY A 59 1.27 9.59 -4.19
CA GLY A 59 1.73 8.23 -3.98
C GLY A 59 0.97 7.54 -2.85
N GLU A 60 1.02 6.21 -2.80
CA GLU A 60 0.43 5.42 -1.72
C GLU A 60 0.90 5.83 -0.32
N PRO A 61 2.20 6.06 -0.05
CA PRO A 61 2.63 6.43 1.29
C PRO A 61 1.93 7.70 1.82
N PRO A 62 1.95 8.86 1.13
CA PRO A 62 1.27 10.06 1.64
C PRO A 62 -0.26 9.93 1.66
N SER A 63 -0.86 9.15 0.76
CA SER A 63 -2.30 8.92 0.76
C SER A 63 -2.76 8.10 1.96
N ASN A 64 -2.11 6.96 2.20
CA ASN A 64 -2.41 6.11 3.35
C ASN A 64 -2.07 6.82 4.67
N ALA A 65 -1.00 7.61 4.71
CA ALA A 65 -0.66 8.44 5.86
C ALA A 65 -1.80 9.40 6.23
N LEU A 66 -2.35 10.11 5.23
CA LEU A 66 -3.46 11.03 5.45
C LEU A 66 -4.72 10.30 5.92
N MET A 67 -5.11 9.21 5.25
CA MET A 67 -6.34 8.47 5.60
C MET A 67 -6.23 7.83 6.99
N CYS A 68 -5.09 7.24 7.32
CA CYS A 68 -4.85 6.67 8.63
C CYS A 68 -4.77 7.74 9.74
N ALA A 69 -4.21 8.92 9.45
CA ALA A 69 -4.22 10.04 10.38
C ALA A 69 -5.63 10.58 10.65
N ILE A 70 -6.47 10.68 9.60
CA ILE A 70 -7.90 11.04 9.75
C ILE A 70 -8.58 10.00 10.65
N GLY A 71 -8.44 8.71 10.33
CA GLY A 71 -9.03 7.63 11.12
C GLY A 71 -8.57 7.64 12.58
N GLY A 72 -7.26 7.73 12.83
CA GLY A 72 -6.68 7.78 14.16
C GLY A 72 -7.08 9.01 14.96
N THR A 73 -7.22 10.17 14.31
CA THR A 73 -7.69 11.41 14.96
C THR A 73 -9.15 11.29 15.36
N THR A 74 -10.01 10.82 14.45
CA THR A 74 -11.44 10.60 14.75
C THR A 74 -11.61 9.58 15.88
N THR A 75 -10.86 8.47 15.84
CA THR A 75 -10.90 7.45 16.90
C THR A 75 -10.48 8.02 18.25
N ALA A 76 -9.39 8.81 18.32
CA ALA A 76 -8.94 9.44 19.56
C ALA A 76 -10.01 10.37 20.14
N ILE A 77 -10.62 11.24 19.33
CA ILE A 77 -11.68 12.15 19.77
C ILE A 77 -12.89 11.38 20.33
N LEU A 78 -13.32 10.33 19.63
CA LEU A 78 -14.47 9.52 20.05
C LEU A 78 -14.21 8.77 21.37
N MET A 79 -12.98 8.33 21.60
CA MET A 79 -12.60 7.70 22.85
C MET A 79 -12.49 8.73 23.98
N ASP A 80 -11.71 9.79 23.79
CA ASP A 80 -11.33 10.70 24.86
C ASP A 80 -12.44 11.68 25.22
N SER A 81 -13.19 12.16 24.23
CA SER A 81 -14.22 13.19 24.43
C SER A 81 -15.63 12.61 24.61
N MET A 82 -15.90 11.44 24.05
CA MET A 82 -17.24 10.83 24.07
C MET A 82 -17.31 9.52 24.87
N GLY A 83 -16.18 9.04 25.43
CA GLY A 83 -16.13 7.83 26.23
C GLY A 83 -16.55 6.57 25.48
N MET A 84 -16.50 6.60 24.14
CA MET A 84 -17.03 5.52 23.32
C MET A 84 -16.04 4.34 23.29
N SER A 85 -16.57 3.11 23.27
CA SER A 85 -15.72 1.91 23.28
C SER A 85 -14.76 1.89 22.09
N VAL A 86 -13.56 1.36 22.30
CA VAL A 86 -12.48 1.31 21.30
C VAL A 86 -12.96 0.74 19.96
N LEU A 87 -13.66 -0.40 19.98
CA LEU A 87 -14.11 -1.07 18.75
C LEU A 87 -14.99 -0.16 17.88
N PHE A 88 -15.99 0.50 18.50
CA PHE A 88 -16.84 1.45 17.78
C PHE A 88 -16.05 2.69 17.33
N SER A 89 -15.13 3.19 18.16
CA SER A 89 -14.33 4.38 17.82
C SER A 89 -13.40 4.15 16.65
N VAL A 90 -12.79 2.96 16.56
CA VAL A 90 -11.98 2.53 15.42
C VAL A 90 -12.85 2.36 14.18
N ALA A 91 -14.00 1.67 14.31
CA ALA A 91 -14.90 1.46 13.17
C ALA A 91 -15.42 2.78 12.59
N ILE A 92 -15.85 3.73 13.41
CA ILE A 92 -16.29 5.05 12.95
C ILE A 92 -15.11 5.84 12.37
N GLY A 93 -13.94 5.81 13.01
CA GLY A 93 -12.73 6.46 12.49
C GLY A 93 -12.36 5.96 11.09
N ALA A 94 -12.32 4.65 10.90
CA ALA A 94 -12.07 4.02 9.60
C ALA A 94 -13.15 4.36 8.56
N LEU A 95 -14.42 4.46 8.97
CA LEU A 95 -15.52 4.88 8.09
C LEU A 95 -15.34 6.32 7.62
N VAL A 96 -14.99 7.25 8.52
CA VAL A 96 -14.73 8.66 8.17
C VAL A 96 -13.55 8.76 7.20
N ALA A 97 -12.47 8.02 7.45
CA ALA A 97 -11.34 7.95 6.53
C ALA A 97 -11.72 7.39 5.16
N ALA A 98 -12.51 6.31 5.11
CA ALA A 98 -12.99 5.74 3.85
C ALA A 98 -13.88 6.71 3.06
N LEU A 99 -14.75 7.46 3.72
CA LEU A 99 -15.57 8.51 3.08
C LEU A 99 -14.72 9.64 2.51
N ALA A 100 -13.69 10.07 3.26
CA ALA A 100 -12.73 11.04 2.75
C ALA A 100 -12.01 10.48 1.51
N HIS A 101 -11.47 9.27 1.59
CA HIS A 101 -10.75 8.62 0.49
C HIS A 101 -11.62 8.44 -0.76
N GLY A 102 -12.88 8.03 -0.60
CA GLY A 102 -13.85 7.96 -1.70
C GLY A 102 -14.14 9.32 -2.31
N SER A 103 -14.23 10.38 -1.49
CA SER A 103 -14.43 11.74 -2.00
C SER A 103 -13.24 12.21 -2.85
N TYR A 104 -12.01 12.01 -2.36
CA TYR A 104 -10.79 12.29 -3.11
C TYR A 104 -10.70 11.45 -4.41
N SER A 105 -11.00 10.16 -4.33
CA SER A 105 -10.97 9.25 -5.48
C SER A 105 -11.99 9.63 -6.56
N THR A 106 -13.18 10.09 -6.16
CA THR A 106 -14.20 10.60 -7.10
C THR A 106 -13.71 11.87 -7.80
N MET A 107 -13.19 12.83 -7.04
CA MET A 107 -12.71 14.10 -7.59
C MET A 107 -11.55 13.90 -8.56
N SER A 108 -10.61 13.00 -8.26
CA SER A 108 -9.50 12.67 -9.16
C SER A 108 -9.94 11.96 -10.44
N PHE A 109 -10.89 11.01 -10.33
CA PHE A 109 -11.44 10.32 -11.48
C PHE A 109 -12.15 11.26 -12.46
N PHE A 110 -12.84 12.30 -11.99
CA PHE A 110 -13.44 13.31 -12.87
C PHE A 110 -12.40 14.33 -13.37
N GLY A 111 -11.53 14.80 -12.48
CA GLY A 111 -10.58 15.87 -12.79
C GLY A 111 -9.55 15.49 -13.86
N ARG A 112 -9.12 14.23 -13.92
CA ARG A 112 -8.10 13.77 -14.88
C ARG A 112 -8.60 13.66 -16.32
N PRO A 113 -9.69 12.93 -16.63
CA PRO A 113 -10.29 12.95 -17.96
C PRO A 113 -10.67 14.36 -18.40
N ALA A 114 -11.16 15.21 -17.48
CA ALA A 114 -11.48 16.61 -17.78
C ALA A 114 -10.24 17.39 -18.24
N SER A 115 -9.08 17.22 -17.59
CA SER A 115 -7.82 17.85 -18.02
C SER A 115 -7.22 17.21 -19.28
N GLN A 116 -7.62 15.98 -19.61
CA GLN A 116 -7.16 15.21 -20.76
C GLN A 116 -8.15 15.17 -21.93
N ASN A 117 -9.13 16.10 -21.97
CA ASN A 117 -10.18 16.12 -22.99
C ASN A 117 -9.62 16.15 -24.43
N ARG A 118 -8.45 16.76 -24.65
CA ARG A 118 -7.73 16.75 -25.94
C ARG A 118 -7.48 15.34 -26.47
N PHE A 119 -7.24 14.39 -25.57
CA PHE A 119 -6.96 12.99 -25.90
C PHE A 119 -8.22 12.11 -25.98
N LYS A 120 -9.41 12.74 -25.93
CA LYS A 120 -10.71 12.07 -26.06
C LYS A 120 -10.93 10.94 -25.04
N GLN A 121 -10.34 11.04 -23.85
CA GLN A 121 -10.57 10.10 -22.75
C GLN A 121 -12.00 10.29 -22.20
N PRO A 122 -12.89 9.30 -22.34
CA PRO A 122 -14.25 9.44 -21.82
C PRO A 122 -14.30 9.29 -20.31
N ILE A 123 -15.35 9.86 -19.71
CA ILE A 123 -15.73 9.59 -18.32
C ILE A 123 -16.71 8.42 -18.33
N TYR A 124 -16.35 7.33 -17.66
CA TYR A 124 -17.16 6.12 -17.55
C TYR A 124 -17.87 6.10 -16.21
N LEU A 125 -19.17 6.42 -16.18
CA LEU A 125 -19.96 6.48 -14.95
C LEU A 125 -20.19 5.10 -14.32
N ASP A 126 -20.21 4.05 -15.15
CA ASP A 126 -20.27 2.67 -14.68
C ASP A 126 -19.00 2.28 -13.93
N VAL A 127 -17.82 2.66 -14.44
CA VAL A 127 -16.51 2.48 -13.78
C VAL A 127 -16.48 3.26 -12.46
N LEU A 128 -16.96 4.50 -12.45
CA LEU A 128 -17.08 5.26 -11.20
C LEU A 128 -17.88 4.48 -10.15
N ARG A 129 -19.05 3.98 -10.53
CA ARG A 129 -19.96 3.27 -9.62
C ARG A 129 -19.36 1.95 -9.10
N SER A 130 -18.72 1.16 -9.96
CA SER A 130 -18.17 -0.14 -9.56
C SER A 130 -16.91 -0.02 -8.69
N HIS A 131 -16.06 0.97 -8.97
CA HIS A 131 -14.75 1.07 -8.34
C HIS A 131 -14.78 1.86 -7.04
N ILE A 132 -15.64 2.88 -6.93
CA ILE A 132 -15.62 3.75 -5.74
C ILE A 132 -15.98 3.02 -4.46
N VAL A 133 -16.93 2.10 -4.53
CA VAL A 133 -17.36 1.29 -3.38
C VAL A 133 -16.26 0.32 -2.96
N ALA A 134 -15.58 -0.31 -3.93
CA ALA A 134 -14.45 -1.19 -3.66
C ALA A 134 -13.28 -0.42 -3.04
N ILE A 135 -12.94 0.75 -3.59
CA ILE A 135 -11.92 1.66 -3.05
C ILE A 135 -12.21 2.01 -1.59
N MET A 136 -13.44 2.44 -1.30
CA MET A 136 -13.84 2.79 0.07
C MET A 136 -13.81 1.59 1.02
N ALA A 137 -14.24 0.41 0.56
CA ALA A 137 -14.25 -0.80 1.38
C ALA A 137 -12.84 -1.24 1.77
N PHE A 138 -11.90 -1.26 0.82
CA PHE A 138 -10.52 -1.60 1.14
C PHE A 138 -9.84 -0.52 1.98
N ALA A 139 -10.06 0.77 1.69
CA ALA A 139 -9.53 1.87 2.51
C ALA A 139 -10.04 1.82 3.96
N PHE A 140 -11.28 1.40 4.16
CA PHE A 140 -11.83 1.14 5.49
C PHE A 140 -11.03 0.04 6.21
N VAL A 141 -10.82 -1.10 5.56
CA VAL A 141 -10.11 -2.24 6.14
C VAL A 141 -8.65 -1.89 6.47
N THR A 142 -7.95 -1.20 5.55
CA THR A 142 -6.58 -0.73 5.78
C THR A 142 -6.54 0.20 6.99
N THR A 143 -7.39 1.24 7.00
CA THR A 143 -7.39 2.23 8.08
C THR A 143 -7.76 1.60 9.42
N PHE A 144 -8.79 0.75 9.44
CA PHE A 144 -9.21 0.03 10.65
C PHE A 144 -8.05 -0.77 11.26
N SER A 145 -7.34 -1.51 10.41
CA SER A 145 -6.22 -2.34 10.83
C SER A 145 -5.04 -1.50 11.35
N ILE A 146 -4.69 -0.42 10.66
CA ILE A 146 -3.62 0.49 11.07
C ILE A 146 -3.92 1.21 12.38
N VAL A 147 -5.17 1.64 12.58
CA VAL A 147 -5.58 2.29 13.83
C VAL A 147 -5.58 1.29 14.99
N ILE A 148 -5.95 0.02 14.77
CA ILE A 148 -5.82 -1.04 15.79
C ILE A 148 -4.35 -1.27 16.15
N ILE A 149 -3.46 -1.40 15.17
CA ILE A 149 -2.02 -1.56 15.41
C ILE A 149 -1.52 -0.39 16.27
N SER A 150 -1.88 0.84 15.89
CA SER A 150 -1.49 2.06 16.59
C SER A 150 -2.04 2.11 18.02
N TYR A 151 -3.29 1.68 18.23
CA TYR A 151 -3.90 1.60 19.55
C TYR A 151 -3.21 0.56 20.45
N LEU A 152 -2.89 -0.63 19.90
CA LEU A 152 -2.18 -1.68 20.64
C LEU A 152 -0.74 -1.24 21.00
N MET A 153 -0.09 -0.48 20.13
CA MET A 153 1.22 0.10 20.43
C MET A 153 1.20 1.03 21.63
N ILE A 154 0.15 1.84 21.77
CA ILE A 154 0.01 2.75 22.92
C ILE A 154 -0.35 1.94 24.17
N THR A 155 -1.41 1.14 24.08
CA THR A 155 -2.05 0.55 25.27
C THR A 155 -1.37 -0.71 25.78
N ALA A 156 -0.84 -1.54 24.89
CA ALA A 156 -0.09 -2.72 25.28
C ALA A 156 1.40 -2.43 25.33
N LEU A 157 1.98 -1.91 24.24
CA LEU A 157 3.44 -1.75 24.13
C LEU A 157 3.98 -0.44 24.78
N GLY A 158 3.11 0.42 25.31
CA GLY A 158 3.51 1.61 26.06
C GLY A 158 4.19 2.70 25.22
N HIS A 159 3.93 2.76 23.91
CA HIS A 159 4.48 3.83 23.08
C HIS A 159 3.96 5.21 23.52
N PRO A 160 4.84 6.22 23.64
CA PRO A 160 4.48 7.54 24.17
C PRO A 160 3.82 8.46 23.14
N PHE A 161 3.61 8.00 21.91
CA PHE A 161 3.15 8.82 20.80
C PHE A 161 1.62 8.84 20.70
N PRO A 162 1.01 9.98 20.32
CA PRO A 162 -0.43 10.07 20.10
C PRO A 162 -0.93 9.09 19.03
N LEU A 163 -2.17 8.62 19.17
CA LEU A 163 -2.78 7.66 18.24
C LEU A 163 -2.73 8.12 16.78
N ALA A 164 -3.05 9.39 16.53
CA ALA A 164 -3.02 9.98 15.20
C ALA A 164 -1.61 9.96 14.57
N LEU A 165 -0.56 10.20 15.37
CA LEU A 165 0.82 10.20 14.89
C LEU A 165 1.29 8.78 14.55
N LEU A 166 0.97 7.79 15.39
CA LEU A 166 1.28 6.40 15.10
C LEU A 166 0.53 5.91 13.86
N ALA A 167 -0.76 6.25 13.74
CA ALA A 167 -1.56 5.90 12.57
C ALA A 167 -1.00 6.55 11.29
N PHE A 168 -0.52 7.79 11.38
CA PHE A 168 0.17 8.46 10.28
C PHE A 168 1.45 7.71 9.87
N ILE A 169 2.33 7.38 10.82
CA ILE A 169 3.61 6.69 10.57
C ILE A 169 3.36 5.31 9.94
N TRP A 170 2.43 4.54 10.49
CA TRP A 170 2.09 3.23 9.93
C TRP A 170 1.33 3.33 8.61
N GLY A 171 0.56 4.41 8.40
CA GLY A 171 -0.03 4.74 7.11
C GLY A 171 1.03 4.98 6.02
N ILE A 172 2.11 5.70 6.34
CA ILE A 172 3.27 5.81 5.44
C ILE A 172 3.86 4.43 5.16
N ALA A 173 4.07 3.63 6.20
CA ALA A 173 4.73 2.33 6.09
C ALA A 173 3.93 1.35 5.22
N VAL A 174 2.61 1.23 5.43
CA VAL A 174 1.77 0.32 4.63
C VAL A 174 1.76 0.76 3.16
N GLY A 175 1.58 2.05 2.88
CA GLY A 175 1.60 2.56 1.51
C GLY A 175 2.98 2.50 0.83
N ALA A 176 4.08 2.54 1.60
CA ALA A 176 5.41 2.30 1.03
C ALA A 176 5.64 0.82 0.68
N ILE A 177 5.04 -0.08 1.45
CA ILE A 177 5.15 -1.52 1.23
C ILE A 177 4.27 -1.96 0.06
N GLY A 178 3.03 -1.47 -0.06
CA GLY A 178 2.21 -1.64 -1.27
C GLY A 178 2.99 -1.27 -2.53
N SER A 179 3.53 -0.05 -2.55
CA SER A 179 4.26 0.50 -3.69
C SER A 179 5.62 -0.11 -3.96
N SER A 180 6.04 -1.12 -3.20
CA SER A 180 7.31 -1.82 -3.39
C SER A 180 7.17 -3.35 -3.49
N THR A 181 5.96 -3.89 -3.33
CA THR A 181 5.74 -5.34 -3.27
C THR A 181 4.70 -5.80 -4.29
N GLY A 182 3.43 -5.99 -3.92
CA GLY A 182 2.41 -6.62 -4.75
C GLY A 182 2.12 -5.87 -6.04
N ASP A 183 1.81 -4.57 -5.95
CA ASP A 183 1.48 -3.70 -7.09
C ASP A 183 2.58 -3.64 -8.17
N VAL A 184 3.84 -3.49 -7.75
CA VAL A 184 4.98 -3.31 -8.66
C VAL A 184 5.20 -4.53 -9.55
N HIS A 185 4.88 -5.72 -9.03
CA HIS A 185 5.12 -6.97 -9.74
C HIS A 185 3.83 -7.41 -10.43
N TYR A 186 2.79 -7.69 -9.65
CA TYR A 186 1.57 -8.31 -10.15
C TYR A 186 0.59 -7.31 -10.78
N GLY A 187 0.50 -6.08 -10.25
CA GLY A 187 -0.29 -5.01 -10.86
C GLY A 187 0.28 -4.61 -12.23
N ALA A 188 1.61 -4.48 -12.30
CA ALA A 188 2.36 -4.27 -13.54
C ALA A 188 2.09 -5.35 -14.59
N GLU A 189 2.25 -6.61 -14.20
CA GLU A 189 2.05 -7.78 -15.08
C GLU A 189 0.63 -7.80 -15.64
N ARG A 190 -0.36 -7.41 -14.84
CA ARG A 190 -1.75 -7.41 -15.27
C ARG A 190 -2.07 -6.26 -16.22
N GLN A 191 -1.50 -5.09 -15.98
CA GLN A 191 -1.78 -3.87 -16.73
C GLN A 191 -0.95 -3.75 -18.03
N PHE A 192 0.25 -4.31 -18.08
CA PHE A 192 1.22 -4.21 -19.17
C PHE A 192 1.58 -5.56 -19.80
N GLN A 193 0.56 -6.37 -20.16
CA GLN A 193 0.76 -7.70 -20.75
C GLN A 193 1.39 -7.72 -22.16
N ASN A 194 1.60 -6.56 -22.75
CA ASN A 194 2.39 -6.38 -23.97
C ASN A 194 3.91 -6.36 -23.70
N THR A 195 4.31 -6.39 -22.42
CA THR A 195 5.71 -6.46 -21.97
C THR A 195 6.03 -7.84 -21.44
N GLU A 196 7.32 -8.19 -21.44
CA GLU A 196 7.77 -9.48 -20.90
C GLU A 196 7.50 -9.56 -19.39
N PHE A 197 7.01 -10.71 -18.94
CA PHE A 197 6.75 -10.97 -17.53
C PHE A 197 8.01 -10.75 -16.68
N GLY A 198 7.91 -9.99 -15.59
CA GLY A 198 9.03 -9.68 -14.70
C GLY A 198 10.08 -8.72 -15.26
N ALA A 199 9.90 -8.17 -16.46
CA ALA A 199 10.88 -7.26 -17.08
C ALA A 199 10.95 -5.86 -16.42
N GLY A 200 10.03 -5.57 -15.49
CA GLY A 200 9.80 -4.22 -14.98
C GLY A 200 9.25 -3.31 -16.08
N LEU A 201 8.66 -2.17 -15.68
CA LEU A 201 8.16 -1.21 -16.64
C LEU A 201 9.27 -0.20 -17.00
N ASN A 202 9.74 -0.22 -18.24
CA ASN A 202 10.58 0.87 -18.74
C ASN A 202 9.74 2.16 -18.83
N ALA A 203 10.31 3.31 -18.46
CA ALA A 203 9.66 4.61 -18.58
C ALA A 203 9.13 4.89 -20.01
N ALA A 204 9.78 4.36 -21.05
CA ALA A 204 9.33 4.46 -22.43
C ALA A 204 7.99 3.73 -22.70
N GLN A 205 7.62 2.76 -21.86
CA GLN A 205 6.39 1.98 -21.96
C GLN A 205 5.27 2.53 -21.08
N SER A 206 5.52 3.61 -20.33
CA SER A 206 4.50 4.27 -19.50
C SER A 206 3.30 4.70 -20.35
N GLY A 207 2.11 4.31 -19.90
CA GLY A 207 0.86 4.56 -20.62
C GLY A 207 0.55 3.60 -21.77
N ASN A 208 1.47 2.72 -22.18
CA ASN A 208 1.21 1.68 -23.18
C ASN A 208 0.50 0.46 -22.56
N ILE A 209 -0.68 0.72 -21.98
CA ILE A 209 -1.45 -0.27 -21.21
C ILE A 209 -2.27 -1.20 -22.12
N VAL A 210 -2.51 -2.42 -21.64
CA VAL A 210 -3.38 -3.38 -22.31
C VAL A 210 -4.84 -3.10 -21.95
N ARG A 211 -5.63 -2.71 -22.97
CA ARG A 211 -7.03 -2.29 -22.81
C ARG A 211 -8.07 -3.40 -22.98
N LYS A 212 -7.65 -4.52 -23.55
CA LYS A 212 -8.51 -5.68 -23.84
C LYS A 212 -7.97 -6.90 -23.13
N GLY A 213 -8.86 -7.67 -22.54
CA GLY A 213 -8.55 -8.91 -21.84
C GLY A 213 -9.50 -10.03 -22.23
N GLU A 214 -9.53 -11.03 -21.35
CA GLU A 214 -10.20 -12.32 -21.51
C GLU A 214 -11.72 -12.15 -21.65
N ALA A 215 -12.31 -11.20 -20.92
CA ALA A 215 -13.75 -10.93 -20.90
C ALA A 215 -14.15 -9.66 -21.67
N GLY A 216 -13.23 -9.03 -22.42
CA GLY A 216 -13.50 -7.81 -23.19
C GLY A 216 -12.70 -6.60 -22.74
N LEU A 217 -13.34 -5.44 -22.55
CA LEU A 217 -12.66 -4.20 -22.17
C LEU A 217 -12.25 -4.24 -20.69
N ARG A 218 -10.97 -4.03 -20.43
CA ARG A 218 -10.41 -4.07 -19.07
C ARG A 218 -10.67 -2.82 -18.25
N ASN A 219 -10.78 -3.01 -16.94
CA ASN A 219 -10.84 -1.96 -15.93
C ASN A 219 -10.06 -2.37 -14.66
N GLY A 220 -9.98 -1.48 -13.66
CA GLY A 220 -9.22 -1.75 -12.42
C GLY A 220 -9.69 -2.96 -11.58
N ILE A 221 -10.93 -3.43 -11.73
CA ILE A 221 -11.41 -4.64 -11.05
C ILE A 221 -10.71 -5.89 -11.62
N ASP A 222 -10.34 -5.87 -12.90
CA ASP A 222 -9.56 -6.97 -13.50
C ASP A 222 -8.14 -7.06 -12.95
N ASN A 223 -7.59 -5.93 -12.50
CA ASN A 223 -6.31 -5.87 -11.78
C ASN A 223 -6.47 -6.45 -10.38
N LEU A 224 -7.48 -5.97 -9.65
CA LEU A 224 -7.85 -6.48 -8.33
C LEU A 224 -7.97 -8.01 -8.30
N TRP A 225 -8.72 -8.60 -9.24
CA TRP A 225 -8.93 -10.05 -9.24
C TRP A 225 -7.64 -10.85 -9.41
N PHE A 226 -6.72 -10.35 -10.23
CA PHE A 226 -5.42 -10.98 -10.41
C PHE A 226 -4.54 -10.82 -9.16
N CYS A 227 -4.41 -9.59 -8.67
CA CYS A 227 -3.57 -9.28 -7.53
C CYS A 227 -4.08 -9.87 -6.21
N SER A 228 -5.40 -10.09 -6.07
CA SER A 228 -5.99 -10.74 -4.88
C SER A 228 -5.41 -12.14 -4.59
N ARG A 229 -4.86 -12.81 -5.61
CA ARG A 229 -4.25 -14.14 -5.47
C ARG A 229 -2.76 -14.10 -5.13
N PHE A 230 -2.06 -13.05 -5.52
CA PHE A 230 -0.59 -13.01 -5.47
C PHE A 230 -0.05 -11.69 -4.94
N GLY A 231 -0.40 -10.54 -5.55
CA GLY A 231 0.02 -9.21 -5.14
C GLY A 231 -0.37 -8.88 -3.69
N GLY A 232 -1.67 -8.87 -3.40
CA GLY A 232 -2.18 -8.54 -2.08
C GLY A 232 -1.61 -9.42 -0.97
N PRO A 233 -1.62 -10.77 -1.11
CA PRO A 233 -0.98 -11.64 -0.12
C PRO A 233 0.52 -11.36 0.08
N ALA A 234 1.27 -11.05 -1.00
CA ALA A 234 2.68 -10.72 -0.89
C ALA A 234 2.90 -9.41 -0.10
N THR A 235 2.12 -8.37 -0.40
CA THR A 235 2.14 -7.09 0.33
C THR A 235 1.75 -7.28 1.79
N GLY A 236 0.72 -8.08 2.06
CA GLY A 236 0.30 -8.44 3.41
C GLY A 236 1.41 -9.12 4.21
N ILE A 237 2.07 -10.15 3.64
CA ILE A 237 3.18 -10.84 4.30
C ILE A 237 4.34 -9.87 4.56
N ALA A 238 4.70 -9.04 3.59
CA ALA A 238 5.80 -8.08 3.74
C ALA A 238 5.52 -7.07 4.86
N PHE A 239 4.29 -6.54 4.93
CA PHE A 239 3.93 -5.61 5.99
C PHE A 239 3.82 -6.29 7.36
N ALA A 240 3.23 -7.48 7.43
CA ALA A 240 3.18 -8.28 8.64
C ALA A 240 4.56 -8.59 9.20
N MET A 241 5.50 -8.97 8.34
CA MET A 241 6.89 -9.19 8.73
C MET A 241 7.56 -7.92 9.23
N THR A 242 7.29 -6.77 8.62
CA THR A 242 7.84 -5.48 9.06
C THR A 242 7.35 -5.12 10.45
N VAL A 243 6.03 -5.22 10.70
CA VAL A 243 5.43 -4.97 12.02
C VAL A 243 5.94 -5.98 13.05
N PHE A 244 5.99 -7.26 12.69
CA PHE A 244 6.44 -8.31 13.59
C PHE A 244 7.92 -8.15 13.95
N LEU A 245 8.82 -7.98 12.98
CA LEU A 245 10.25 -7.84 13.24
C LEU A 245 10.56 -6.56 14.03
N SER A 246 9.88 -5.45 13.72
CA SER A 246 10.06 -4.21 14.49
C SER A 246 9.57 -4.34 15.95
N GLY A 247 8.40 -4.94 16.18
CA GLY A 247 7.88 -5.16 17.53
C GLY A 247 8.57 -6.28 18.31
N TRP A 248 9.12 -7.30 17.63
CA TRP A 248 9.86 -8.39 18.27
C TRP A 248 11.12 -7.86 18.95
N ILE A 249 11.84 -6.95 18.28
CA ILE A 249 13.06 -6.35 18.82
C ILE A 249 12.76 -5.56 20.11
N THR A 250 11.66 -4.81 20.13
CA THR A 250 11.26 -4.03 21.33
C THR A 250 10.71 -4.90 22.45
N LEU A 251 10.16 -6.08 22.15
CA LEU A 251 9.77 -7.06 23.17
C LEU A 251 10.98 -7.77 23.79
N VAL A 252 11.98 -8.15 22.99
CA VAL A 252 13.19 -8.83 23.49
C VAL A 252 14.10 -7.86 24.23
N PHE A 253 14.28 -6.66 23.67
CA PHE A 253 15.11 -5.60 24.24
C PHE A 253 14.22 -4.46 24.76
N ASP A 254 13.44 -4.75 25.80
CA ASP A 254 12.45 -3.82 26.36
C ASP A 254 13.11 -2.53 26.89
N PRO A 255 12.84 -1.36 26.27
CA PRO A 255 13.42 -0.09 26.67
C PRO A 255 12.92 0.40 28.04
N SER A 256 11.81 -0.15 28.55
CA SER A 256 11.28 0.21 29.88
C SER A 256 12.12 -0.33 31.04
N ILE A 257 12.94 -1.36 30.80
CA ILE A 257 13.77 -1.99 31.84
C ILE A 257 15.01 -1.13 32.13
N SER A 258 15.70 -0.66 31.08
CA SER A 258 16.85 0.25 31.24
C SER A 258 17.19 0.95 29.92
N LEU A 259 17.83 2.11 30.02
CA LEU A 259 18.33 2.86 28.86
C LEU A 259 19.31 2.03 28.01
N THR A 260 20.15 1.21 28.65
CA THR A 260 21.11 0.33 27.97
C THR A 260 20.41 -0.72 27.10
N ILE A 261 19.36 -1.36 27.63
CA ILE A 261 18.55 -2.33 26.88
C ILE A 261 17.82 -1.63 25.73
N GLY A 262 17.33 -0.42 25.95
CA GLY A 262 16.75 0.40 24.88
C GLY A 262 17.73 0.64 23.72
N TRP A 263 18.99 0.97 23.99
CA TRP A 263 20.01 1.10 22.94
C TRP A 263 20.33 -0.23 22.25
N LEU A 264 20.32 -1.36 22.97
CA LEU A 264 20.47 -2.68 22.37
C LEU A 264 19.35 -2.97 21.36
N SER A 265 18.12 -2.54 21.64
CA SER A 265 17.00 -2.66 20.69
C SER A 265 17.27 -1.93 19.38
N VAL A 266 17.79 -0.70 19.44
CA VAL A 266 18.13 0.11 18.26
C VAL A 266 19.25 -0.55 17.45
N ILE A 267 20.30 -1.03 18.14
CA ILE A 267 21.43 -1.71 17.50
C ILE A 267 20.96 -3.01 16.83
N ALA A 268 20.13 -3.81 17.49
CA ALA A 268 19.58 -5.03 16.92
C ALA A 268 18.75 -4.76 15.65
N GLY A 269 17.92 -3.70 15.67
CA GLY A 269 17.18 -3.24 14.49
C GLY A 269 18.10 -2.84 13.34
N LEU A 270 19.16 -2.07 13.64
CA LEU A 270 20.14 -1.67 12.63
C LEU A 270 20.87 -2.88 12.02
N ILE A 271 21.23 -3.88 12.83
CA ILE A 271 21.84 -5.12 12.36
C ILE A 271 20.89 -5.88 11.41
N ILE A 272 19.61 -6.01 11.78
CA ILE A 272 18.61 -6.68 10.93
C ILE A 272 18.47 -5.96 9.59
N VAL A 273 18.37 -4.63 9.59
CA VAL A 273 18.30 -3.84 8.36
C VAL A 273 19.55 -4.04 7.49
N LEU A 274 20.75 -4.02 8.08
CA LEU A 274 21.99 -4.27 7.34
C LEU A 274 22.02 -5.68 6.72
N ILE A 275 21.60 -6.71 7.46
CA ILE A 275 21.52 -8.08 6.96
C ILE A 275 20.55 -8.16 5.77
N LEU A 276 19.37 -7.53 5.87
CA LEU A 276 18.39 -7.51 4.79
C LEU A 276 18.90 -6.78 3.55
N ILE A 277 19.63 -5.67 3.70
CA ILE A 277 20.27 -4.95 2.58
C ILE A 277 21.31 -5.83 1.89
N ILE A 278 22.18 -6.49 2.67
CA ILE A 278 23.21 -7.40 2.13
C ILE A 278 22.55 -8.57 1.40
N PHE A 279 21.51 -9.15 1.99
CA PHE A 279 20.77 -10.27 1.40
C PHE A 279 20.08 -9.85 0.10
N ASN A 280 19.40 -8.69 0.09
CA ASN A 280 18.77 -8.13 -1.10
C ASN A 280 19.78 -7.91 -2.23
N ARG A 281 20.96 -7.34 -1.91
CA ARG A 281 22.03 -7.15 -2.91
C ARG A 281 22.54 -8.47 -3.47
N LYS A 282 22.71 -9.49 -2.64
CA LYS A 282 23.13 -10.83 -3.10
C LYS A 282 22.07 -11.47 -4.00
N LEU A 283 20.80 -11.37 -3.65
CA LEU A 283 19.69 -11.86 -4.46
C LEU A 283 19.61 -11.12 -5.80
N GLU A 284 19.68 -9.79 -5.79
CA GLU A 284 19.69 -8.95 -6.98
C GLU A 284 20.83 -9.34 -7.94
N VAL A 285 22.06 -9.46 -7.44
CA VAL A 285 23.21 -9.86 -8.24
C VAL A 285 23.05 -11.29 -8.76
N SER A 286 22.57 -12.22 -7.94
CA SER A 286 22.28 -13.59 -8.36
C SER A 286 21.24 -13.65 -9.48
N ALA A 287 20.16 -12.88 -9.35
CA ALA A 287 19.10 -12.80 -10.35
C ALA A 287 19.63 -12.22 -11.67
N ARG A 288 20.38 -11.10 -11.61
CA ARG A 288 21.05 -10.50 -12.78
C ARG A 288 22.00 -11.47 -13.49
N ASN A 289 22.76 -12.25 -12.74
CA ASN A 289 23.70 -13.22 -13.31
C ASN A 289 23.00 -14.45 -13.93
N THR A 290 21.85 -14.84 -13.39
CA THR A 290 21.13 -16.05 -13.83
C THR A 290 20.19 -15.77 -15.00
N TYR A 291 19.46 -14.64 -14.94
CA TYR A 291 18.43 -14.29 -15.91
C TYR A 291 18.86 -13.19 -16.90
N GLY A 292 20.09 -12.69 -16.76
CA GLY A 292 20.66 -11.63 -17.59
C GLY A 292 20.38 -10.21 -17.06
N PRO A 293 21.17 -9.20 -17.46
CA PRO A 293 20.81 -7.81 -17.20
C PRO A 293 19.45 -7.49 -17.86
N TYR A 294 18.63 -6.63 -17.23
CA TYR A 294 17.54 -5.94 -17.94
C TYR A 294 18.13 -5.45 -19.26
N LYS A 295 17.53 -5.84 -20.39
CA LYS A 295 18.06 -5.66 -21.75
C LYS A 295 18.94 -4.42 -21.81
N ALA A 296 20.26 -4.62 -21.99
CA ALA A 296 21.14 -3.49 -22.26
C ALA A 296 20.54 -2.72 -23.43
N ASP A 297 20.38 -1.41 -23.28
CA ASP A 297 19.99 -0.54 -24.39
C ASP A 297 20.95 -0.87 -25.53
N LYS A 298 20.43 -1.57 -26.54
CA LYS A 298 21.20 -1.76 -27.77
C LYS A 298 21.35 -0.36 -28.32
N GLU A 299 22.57 0.17 -28.29
CA GLU A 299 22.93 1.34 -29.06
C GLU A 299 22.31 1.15 -30.44
N GLU A 300 21.37 2.04 -30.80
CA GLU A 300 20.84 2.10 -32.16
C GLU A 300 22.06 2.29 -33.07
N VAL A 301 22.47 1.23 -33.75
CA VAL A 301 23.35 1.34 -34.89
C VAL A 301 22.54 2.06 -35.94
N ALA A 302 22.74 3.38 -36.00
CA ALA A 302 22.22 4.24 -37.04
C ALA A 302 22.60 3.64 -38.40
N ALA A 303 21.59 3.30 -39.19
CA ALA A 303 21.69 2.94 -40.60
C ALA A 303 20.87 3.93 -41.42
#